data_AF-A0A0L6WK08-F1
#
_entry.id   AF-A0A0L6WK08-F1
#
_cell.length_a   1.000
_cell.length_b   1.000
_cell.length_c   1.000
_cell.angle_alpha   90.00
_cell.angle_beta   90.00
_cell.angle_gamma   90.00
#
_symmetry.space_group_name_H-M   'P 1'
#
loop_
_entity.id
_entity.type
_entity.pdbx_description
1 polymer ?
#
loop_
_entity_poly.entity_id
_entity_poly.type
_entity_poly.pdbx_seq_one_letter_code
_entity_poly.pdbx_strand_id
1 'polypeptide(L)'
;MIHTKTAIPIREFTLDTSQSIVPFQYLLSPPLPFPSTSIVSLPIARASGILSRKAELSIDLLLGAFLGQLHSGVQNDWYGQPTLENSPSPPTDTGYSWQETFTGLFEGVLGQVEEDEAAYGITLPYADIRLYFSRAIGSFLFDDVEVPSLVWFTGSEYDIYLTLHSSTTSEPGTIAAILPNIAHAIWGDPLLEALMMGPEDRMAQGEGPSSAFMEGYKDGGGGPVLVFTRQKTKRIWYSIFLALVVLTKYGPNREGEGLWITKKRQWARAALGKAVLALKDAPCY
;
A
#
# COMPACT_ATOMS: atom_id res chain seq x y z
N MET A 1 -16.66 -6.39 8.20
CA MET A 1 -16.04 -5.18 8.80
C MET A 1 -15.83 -4.05 7.80
N ILE A 2 -15.20 -4.25 6.63
CA ILE A 2 -14.92 -3.16 5.68
C ILE A 2 -16.21 -2.57 5.07
N HIS A 3 -17.13 -3.39 4.56
CA HIS A 3 -18.38 -2.92 3.95
C HIS A 3 -19.32 -2.19 4.90
N THR A 4 -19.31 -2.56 6.17
CA THR A 4 -20.17 -1.95 7.19
C THR A 4 -19.66 -0.58 7.65
N LYS A 5 -18.40 -0.26 7.36
CA LYS A 5 -17.73 0.94 7.86
C LYS A 5 -17.23 1.87 6.75
N THR A 6 -17.33 1.45 5.49
CA THR A 6 -16.79 2.19 4.35
C THR A 6 -17.72 2.10 3.14
N ALA A 7 -17.65 3.11 2.27
CA ALA A 7 -18.34 3.15 0.98
C ALA A 7 -17.48 2.56 -0.16
N ILE A 8 -16.37 1.87 0.18
CA ILE A 8 -15.44 1.33 -0.81
C ILE A 8 -16.17 0.24 -1.61
N PRO A 9 -16.12 0.29 -2.96
CA PRO A 9 -16.79 -0.67 -3.83
C PRO A 9 -16.02 -1.99 -3.92
N ILE A 10 -15.71 -2.58 -2.76
CA ILE A 10 -15.29 -3.98 -2.63
C ILE A 10 -16.57 -4.83 -2.66
N ARG A 11 -16.51 -6.08 -3.12
CA ARG A 11 -17.62 -7.04 -3.05
C ARG A 11 -17.27 -8.18 -2.10
N GLU A 12 -18.27 -8.83 -1.52
CA GLU A 12 -18.05 -9.96 -0.62
C GLU A 12 -17.51 -11.14 -1.40
N PHE A 13 -16.34 -11.64 -0.99
CA PHE A 13 -15.73 -12.82 -1.56
C PHE A 13 -16.21 -14.08 -0.83
N THR A 14 -16.31 -15.19 -1.56
CA THR A 14 -16.57 -16.51 -0.97
C THR A 14 -15.26 -17.28 -0.86
N LEU A 15 -14.83 -17.58 0.36
CA LEU A 15 -13.65 -18.40 0.62
C LEU A 15 -14.06 -19.88 0.72
N ASP A 16 -13.44 -20.73 -0.09
CA ASP A 16 -13.52 -22.18 0.04
C ASP A 16 -12.15 -22.73 0.43
N THR A 17 -12.07 -23.25 1.65
CA THR A 17 -10.88 -23.93 2.19
C THR A 17 -11.02 -25.45 2.24
N SER A 18 -12.16 -25.99 1.79
CA SER A 18 -12.51 -27.42 1.92
C SER A 18 -11.63 -28.34 1.07
N GLN A 19 -11.04 -27.80 -0.01
CA GLN A 19 -10.33 -28.55 -1.05
C GLN A 19 -11.15 -29.69 -1.67
N SER A 20 -12.48 -29.65 -1.51
CA SER A 20 -13.38 -30.72 -1.96
C SER A 20 -13.67 -30.65 -3.47
N ILE A 21 -13.62 -29.44 -4.04
CA ILE A 21 -13.89 -29.19 -5.47
C ILE A 21 -12.60 -29.14 -6.28
N VAL A 22 -11.56 -28.47 -5.75
CA VAL A 22 -10.23 -28.35 -6.35
C VAL A 22 -9.15 -28.56 -5.28
N PRO A 23 -7.95 -29.06 -5.63
CA PRO A 23 -6.90 -29.42 -4.66
C PRO A 23 -6.12 -28.21 -4.14
N PHE A 24 -6.79 -27.06 -3.98
CA PHE A 24 -6.21 -25.84 -3.41
C PHE A 24 -7.32 -24.98 -2.82
N GLN A 25 -6.97 -24.14 -1.84
CA GLN A 25 -7.89 -23.15 -1.30
C GLN A 25 -8.09 -22.04 -2.32
N TYR A 26 -9.32 -21.55 -2.45
CA TYR A 26 -9.62 -20.50 -3.43
C TYR A 26 -10.62 -19.51 -2.89
N LEU A 27 -10.50 -18.28 -3.38
CA LEU A 27 -11.38 -17.17 -3.07
C LEU A 27 -12.14 -16.82 -4.36
N LEU A 28 -13.46 -16.96 -4.35
CA LEU A 28 -14.31 -16.54 -5.45
C LEU A 28 -14.76 -15.09 -5.24
N SER A 29 -14.44 -14.24 -6.20
CA SER A 29 -15.13 -12.98 -6.37
C SER A 29 -16.47 -13.23 -7.06
N PRO A 30 -17.58 -12.63 -6.59
CA PRO A 30 -18.89 -12.81 -7.21
C PRO A 30 -18.87 -12.37 -8.69
N PRO A 31 -19.51 -13.12 -9.61
CA PRO A 31 -19.59 -12.73 -11.02
C PRO A 31 -20.39 -11.43 -11.16
N LEU A 32 -19.79 -10.42 -11.79
CA LEU A 32 -20.36 -9.10 -11.95
C LEU A 32 -21.27 -9.01 -13.19
N PRO A 33 -22.42 -8.34 -13.11
CA PRO A 33 -22.72 -7.29 -14.06
C PRO A 33 -21.97 -6.03 -13.61
N PHE A 34 -20.93 -5.64 -14.34
CA PHE A 34 -20.44 -4.27 -14.24
C PHE A 34 -21.54 -3.35 -14.77
N PRO A 35 -21.81 -2.19 -14.13
CA PRO A 35 -22.80 -1.25 -14.64
C PRO A 35 -22.45 -0.71 -16.05
N SER A 36 -21.19 -0.89 -16.48
CA SER A 36 -20.74 -0.62 -17.85
C SER A 36 -20.14 -1.88 -18.48
N THR A 37 -20.39 -2.08 -19.77
CA THR A 37 -19.69 -3.07 -20.61
C THR A 37 -18.25 -2.67 -20.92
N SER A 38 -17.82 -1.47 -20.49
CA SER A 38 -16.49 -0.93 -20.71
C SER A 38 -15.90 -0.44 -19.39
N ILE A 39 -14.89 -1.16 -18.90
CA ILE A 39 -14.07 -0.78 -17.75
C ILE A 39 -12.61 -0.67 -18.17
N VAL A 40 -11.87 0.21 -17.51
CA VAL A 40 -10.43 0.41 -17.75
C VAL A 40 -9.73 0.64 -16.42
N SER A 41 -8.48 0.18 -16.26
CA SER A 41 -7.73 0.48 -15.04
C SER A 41 -7.32 1.95 -15.01
N LEU A 42 -7.21 2.52 -13.80
CA LEU A 42 -6.87 3.93 -13.61
C LEU A 42 -5.56 4.35 -14.29
N PRO A 43 -4.44 3.59 -14.21
CA PRO A 43 -3.20 3.94 -14.92
C PRO A 43 -3.37 3.98 -16.43
N ILE A 44 -4.14 3.04 -17.01
CA ILE A 44 -4.40 3.01 -18.45
C ILE A 44 -5.27 4.21 -18.86
N ALA A 45 -6.28 4.56 -18.06
CA ALA A 45 -7.15 5.71 -18.32
C ALA A 45 -6.38 7.04 -18.32
N ARG A 46 -5.44 7.20 -17.36
CA ARG A 46 -4.55 8.37 -17.30
C ARG A 46 -3.57 8.39 -18.47
N ALA A 47 -2.88 7.28 -18.74
CA ALA A 47 -1.89 7.19 -19.81
C ALA A 47 -2.48 7.38 -21.21
N SER A 48 -3.76 7.02 -21.41
CA SER A 48 -4.47 7.22 -22.67
C SER A 48 -5.07 8.61 -22.84
N GLY A 49 -5.00 9.48 -21.81
CA GLY A 49 -5.57 10.83 -21.85
C GLY A 49 -7.09 10.87 -21.99
N ILE A 50 -7.78 9.76 -21.66
CA ILE A 50 -9.25 9.67 -21.75
C ILE A 50 -9.92 10.46 -20.61
N LEU A 51 -9.19 10.67 -19.50
CA LEU A 51 -9.68 11.43 -18.35
C LEU A 51 -9.46 12.93 -18.55
N SER A 52 -10.54 13.70 -18.42
CA SER A 52 -10.40 15.16 -18.28
C SER A 52 -9.77 15.51 -16.94
N ARG A 53 -9.18 16.72 -16.83
CA ARG A 53 -8.59 17.17 -15.56
C ARG A 53 -9.59 17.17 -14.40
N LYS A 54 -10.86 17.53 -14.68
CA LYS A 54 -11.94 17.46 -13.69
C LYS A 54 -12.18 16.02 -13.24
N ALA A 55 -12.17 15.06 -14.17
CA ALA A 55 -12.28 13.62 -13.86
C ALA A 55 -11.21 13.16 -12.90
N GLU A 56 -9.95 13.46 -13.21
CA GLU A 56 -8.81 13.03 -12.43
C GLU A 56 -8.92 13.55 -11.00
N LEU A 57 -9.24 14.82 -10.84
CA LEU A 57 -9.42 15.43 -9.52
C LEU A 57 -10.59 14.80 -8.77
N SER A 58 -11.71 14.48 -9.44
CA SER A 58 -12.84 13.80 -8.80
C SER A 58 -12.53 12.36 -8.41
N ILE A 59 -11.76 11.62 -9.23
CA ILE A 59 -11.31 10.26 -8.90
C ILE A 59 -10.35 10.30 -7.72
N ASP A 60 -9.37 11.20 -7.74
CA ASP A 60 -8.41 11.39 -6.66
C ASP A 60 -9.12 11.73 -5.35
N LEU A 61 -10.08 12.68 -5.38
CA LEU A 61 -10.91 13.04 -4.24
C LEU A 61 -11.67 11.83 -3.68
N LEU A 62 -12.28 11.02 -4.55
CA LEU A 62 -13.02 9.83 -4.14
C LEU A 62 -12.10 8.75 -3.54
N LEU A 63 -10.92 8.53 -4.13
CA LEU A 63 -9.92 7.60 -3.60
C LEU A 63 -9.40 8.02 -2.23
N GLY A 64 -9.14 9.33 -2.07
CA GLY A 64 -8.84 9.91 -0.78
C GLY A 64 -9.91 9.58 0.24
N ALA A 65 -11.18 9.86 -0.07
CA ALA A 65 -12.31 9.62 0.81
C ALA A 65 -12.45 8.13 1.20
N PHE A 66 -12.25 7.22 0.24
CA PHE A 66 -12.24 5.78 0.51
C PHE A 66 -11.16 5.37 1.51
N LEU A 67 -9.93 5.85 1.34
CA LEU A 67 -8.84 5.56 2.28
C LEU A 67 -9.05 6.24 3.64
N GLY A 68 -9.64 7.44 3.66
CA GLY A 68 -10.02 8.12 4.90
C GLY A 68 -10.98 7.28 5.72
N GLN A 69 -12.00 6.72 5.06
CA GLN A 69 -12.99 5.84 5.70
C GLN A 69 -12.37 4.52 6.13
N LEU A 70 -11.47 3.95 5.31
CA LEU A 70 -10.75 2.73 5.66
C LEU A 70 -9.96 2.92 6.95
N HIS A 71 -9.10 3.93 6.99
CA HIS A 71 -8.18 4.13 8.10
C HIS A 71 -8.86 4.59 9.38
N SER A 72 -9.95 5.37 9.28
CA SER A 72 -10.70 5.85 10.45
C SER A 72 -11.77 4.89 10.94
N GLY A 73 -12.43 4.15 10.03
CA GLY A 73 -13.50 3.23 10.38
C GLY A 73 -12.99 1.83 10.70
N VAL A 74 -12.03 1.33 9.93
CA VAL A 74 -11.54 -0.06 10.02
C VAL A 74 -10.26 -0.08 10.85
N GLN A 75 -10.44 -0.16 12.16
CA GLN A 75 -9.39 -0.18 13.17
C GLN A 75 -9.40 -1.49 13.95
N ASN A 76 -8.33 -1.74 14.70
CA ASN A 76 -8.12 -2.94 15.49
C ASN A 76 -7.43 -2.62 16.83
N ASP A 77 -7.43 -3.56 17.78
CA ASP A 77 -6.80 -3.36 19.10
C ASP A 77 -5.31 -3.71 19.12
N TRP A 78 -4.80 -4.34 18.04
CA TRP A 78 -3.39 -4.71 17.89
C TRP A 78 -2.86 -4.41 16.49
N TYR A 79 -1.54 -4.21 16.43
CA TYR A 79 -0.74 -4.04 15.22
C TYR A 79 -0.31 -5.39 14.64
N GLY A 80 0.08 -5.38 13.36
CA GLY A 80 0.66 -6.54 12.67
C GLY A 80 -0.24 -7.12 11.60
N GLN A 81 0.03 -8.37 11.18
CA GLN A 81 -0.73 -8.99 10.10
C GLN A 81 -2.15 -9.37 10.55
N PRO A 82 -3.18 -9.22 9.71
CA PRO A 82 -4.51 -9.73 9.98
C PRO A 82 -4.47 -11.24 10.20
N THR A 83 -5.01 -11.69 11.33
CA THR A 83 -5.20 -13.11 11.64
C THR A 83 -6.66 -13.50 11.41
N LEU A 84 -6.89 -14.78 11.10
CA LEU A 84 -8.24 -15.33 11.11
C LEU A 84 -8.74 -15.39 12.57
N GLU A 85 -10.02 -15.08 12.80
CA GLU A 85 -10.65 -15.01 14.15
C GLU A 85 -10.45 -16.28 15.01
N ASN A 86 -10.12 -17.41 14.38
CA ASN A 86 -9.89 -18.70 15.05
C ASN A 86 -8.40 -19.08 15.16
N SER A 87 -7.48 -18.17 14.88
CA SER A 87 -6.05 -18.44 15.07
C SER A 87 -5.76 -18.48 16.58
N PRO A 88 -5.25 -19.60 17.13
CA PRO A 88 -5.08 -19.79 18.58
C PRO A 88 -3.91 -18.99 19.19
N SER A 89 -3.25 -18.14 18.40
CA SER A 89 -2.19 -17.27 18.87
C SER A 89 -2.78 -15.93 19.30
N PRO A 90 -2.75 -15.56 20.59
CA PRO A 90 -2.92 -14.14 20.94
C PRO A 90 -1.90 -13.31 20.13
N PRO A 91 -2.20 -12.03 19.83
CA PRO A 91 -1.18 -11.15 19.29
C PRO A 91 0.06 -11.25 20.19
N THR A 92 1.23 -11.40 19.58
CA THR A 92 2.51 -11.42 20.31
C THR A 92 2.61 -10.15 21.17
N ASP A 93 3.38 -10.16 22.26
CA ASP A 93 3.51 -8.98 23.14
C ASP A 93 3.90 -7.69 22.37
N THR A 94 4.58 -7.83 21.23
CA THR A 94 4.96 -6.75 20.30
C THR A 94 3.79 -6.09 19.57
N GLY A 95 2.60 -6.71 19.55
CA GLY A 95 1.42 -6.25 18.83
C GLY A 95 0.74 -5.02 19.45
N TYR A 96 1.18 -4.54 20.61
CA TYR A 96 0.61 -3.36 21.27
C TYR A 96 1.42 -2.07 21.02
N SER A 97 2.61 -2.19 20.42
CA SER A 97 3.43 -1.04 20.02
C SER A 97 3.69 -1.08 18.53
N TRP A 98 3.31 -0.01 17.83
CA TRP A 98 3.60 0.10 16.41
C TRP A 98 5.11 0.09 16.15
N GLN A 99 5.91 0.73 17.00
CA GLN A 99 7.36 0.75 16.87
C GLN A 99 7.97 -0.65 16.94
N GLU A 100 7.54 -1.48 17.90
CA GLU A 100 8.02 -2.86 18.04
C GLU A 100 7.54 -3.74 16.88
N THR A 101 6.27 -3.63 16.51
CA THR A 101 5.70 -4.36 15.37
C THR A 101 6.43 -4.01 14.07
N PHE A 102 6.59 -2.71 13.78
CA PHE A 102 7.29 -2.25 12.58
C PHE A 102 8.75 -2.69 12.57
N THR A 103 9.43 -2.64 13.72
CA THR A 103 10.82 -3.13 13.87
C THR A 103 10.91 -4.60 13.48
N GLY A 104 10.03 -5.45 14.01
CA GLY A 104 10.01 -6.88 13.67
C GLY A 104 9.71 -7.15 12.19
N LEU A 105 8.72 -6.46 11.63
CA LEU A 105 8.38 -6.57 10.20
C LEU A 105 9.54 -6.11 9.31
N PHE A 106 10.15 -4.98 9.63
CA PHE A 106 11.23 -4.39 8.86
C PHE A 106 12.49 -5.25 8.89
N GLU A 107 12.97 -5.63 10.08
CA GLU A 107 14.16 -6.48 10.23
C GLU A 107 13.96 -7.87 9.62
N GLY A 108 12.75 -8.43 9.70
CA GLY A 108 12.44 -9.71 9.07
C GLY A 108 12.61 -9.67 7.54
N VAL A 109 12.08 -8.64 6.88
CA VAL A 109 12.23 -8.49 5.42
C VAL A 109 13.64 -8.07 5.05
N LEU A 110 14.30 -7.21 5.83
CA LEU A 110 15.68 -6.79 5.60
C LEU A 110 16.64 -7.98 5.68
N GLY A 111 16.50 -8.83 6.72
CA GLY A 111 17.30 -10.03 6.90
C GLY A 111 17.11 -11.04 5.76
N GLN A 112 15.86 -11.25 5.30
CA GLN A 112 15.60 -12.12 4.15
C GLN A 112 16.30 -11.62 2.87
N VAL A 113 16.34 -10.30 2.66
CA VAL A 113 17.04 -9.71 1.51
C VAL A 113 18.55 -9.78 1.66
N GLU A 114 19.08 -9.63 2.88
CA GLU A 114 20.51 -9.74 3.19
C GLU A 114 21.05 -11.16 2.96
N GLU A 115 20.30 -12.18 3.37
CA GLU A 115 20.67 -13.59 3.18
C GLU A 115 20.84 -13.97 1.70
N ASP A 116 20.03 -13.37 0.82
CA ASP A 116 19.96 -13.69 -0.62
C ASP A 116 20.30 -12.48 -1.52
N GLU A 117 21.15 -11.56 -1.05
CA GLU A 117 21.43 -10.28 -1.72
C GLU A 117 21.82 -10.43 -3.20
N ALA A 118 22.68 -11.41 -3.50
CA ALA A 118 23.12 -11.71 -4.86
C ALA A 118 21.95 -12.13 -5.76
N ALA A 119 20.97 -12.87 -5.24
CA ALA A 119 19.80 -13.31 -5.97
C ALA A 119 18.87 -12.13 -6.31
N TYR A 120 18.75 -11.17 -5.38
CA TYR A 120 18.01 -9.94 -5.62
C TYR A 120 18.76 -8.93 -6.51
N GLY A 121 20.05 -9.14 -6.76
CA GLY A 121 20.87 -8.28 -7.61
C GLY A 121 20.98 -6.85 -7.06
N ILE A 122 21.14 -6.74 -5.74
CA ILE A 122 21.31 -5.47 -5.04
C ILE A 122 22.58 -5.51 -4.20
N THR A 123 23.02 -4.35 -3.73
CA THR A 123 24.05 -4.24 -2.68
C THR A 123 23.64 -3.12 -1.73
N LEU A 124 23.31 -3.45 -0.48
CA LEU A 124 22.82 -2.48 0.50
C LEU A 124 23.83 -2.28 1.64
N PRO A 125 23.93 -1.06 2.19
CA PRO A 125 24.74 -0.81 3.38
C PRO A 125 23.95 -1.22 4.65
N TYR A 126 23.75 -2.52 4.87
CA TYR A 126 22.90 -3.05 5.97
C TYR A 126 23.29 -2.50 7.35
N ALA A 127 24.59 -2.39 7.63
CA ALA A 127 25.07 -1.83 8.89
C ALA A 127 24.63 -0.37 9.08
N ASP A 128 24.72 0.45 8.04
CA ASP A 128 24.27 1.85 8.09
C ASP A 128 22.75 1.93 8.21
N ILE A 129 22.01 1.10 7.48
CA ILE A 129 20.55 1.04 7.57
C ILE A 129 20.13 0.71 9.01
N ARG A 130 20.69 -0.33 9.63
CA ARG A 130 20.39 -0.71 11.02
C ARG A 130 20.83 0.36 12.02
N LEU A 131 21.96 1.02 11.79
CA LEU A 131 22.41 2.14 12.62
C LEU A 131 21.39 3.30 12.58
N TYR A 132 20.98 3.71 11.38
CA TYR A 132 19.99 4.76 11.18
C TYR A 132 18.62 4.37 11.74
N PHE A 133 18.25 3.09 11.62
CA PHE A 133 16.99 2.57 12.14
C PHE A 133 16.99 2.58 13.67
N SER A 134 18.09 2.15 14.29
CA SER A 134 18.28 2.21 15.74
C SER A 134 18.15 3.64 16.28
N ARG A 135 18.68 4.64 15.56
CA ARG A 135 18.51 6.05 15.92
C ARG A 135 17.07 6.53 15.76
N ALA A 136 16.39 6.12 14.68
CA ALA A 136 14.98 6.44 14.47
C ALA A 136 14.10 5.90 15.61
N ILE A 137 14.34 4.64 16.03
CA ILE A 137 13.69 4.03 17.19
C ILE A 137 14.02 4.81 18.47
N GLY A 138 15.30 5.12 18.72
CA GLY A 138 15.71 5.91 19.90
C GLY A 138 15.14 7.34 19.95
N SER A 139 14.78 7.89 18.79
CA SER A 139 14.08 9.18 18.67
C SER A 139 12.55 9.07 18.78
N PHE A 140 12.05 7.87 19.08
CA PHE A 140 10.63 7.54 19.17
C PHE A 140 9.86 7.83 17.88
N LEU A 141 10.50 7.71 16.71
CA LEU A 141 9.96 8.14 15.42
C LEU A 141 8.58 7.52 15.11
N PHE A 142 8.33 6.30 15.58
CA PHE A 142 7.14 5.51 15.28
C PHE A 142 6.10 5.47 16.41
N ASP A 143 6.37 6.08 17.57
CA ASP A 143 5.51 6.02 18.76
C ASP A 143 4.25 6.90 18.69
N ASP A 144 4.14 7.77 17.68
CA ASP A 144 2.98 8.64 17.45
C ASP A 144 1.79 7.92 16.80
N VAL A 145 1.88 6.61 16.61
CA VAL A 145 0.81 5.77 16.09
C VAL A 145 0.09 5.13 17.28
N GLU A 146 -1.08 5.68 17.60
CA GLU A 146 -1.86 5.27 18.77
C GLU A 146 -2.92 4.20 18.44
N VAL A 147 -3.47 4.24 17.22
CA VAL A 147 -4.57 3.36 16.80
C VAL A 147 -4.19 2.61 15.52
N PRO A 148 -4.15 1.27 15.53
CA PRO A 148 -3.94 0.46 14.33
C PRO A 148 -5.08 0.65 13.32
N SER A 149 -4.72 1.03 12.10
CA SER A 149 -5.64 1.11 10.95
C SER A 149 -5.37 -0.02 9.98
N LEU A 150 -6.39 -0.47 9.25
CA LEU A 150 -6.17 -1.42 8.16
C LEU A 150 -5.49 -0.72 6.98
N VAL A 151 -4.24 -1.07 6.72
CA VAL A 151 -3.44 -0.53 5.62
C VAL A 151 -3.43 -1.50 4.44
N TRP A 152 -3.77 -1.04 3.25
CA TRP A 152 -3.62 -1.79 2.01
C TRP A 152 -2.21 -1.60 1.45
N PHE A 153 -1.23 -2.12 2.21
CA PHE A 153 0.19 -1.77 2.07
C PHE A 153 0.78 -1.93 0.66
N THR A 154 0.42 -2.98 -0.07
CA THR A 154 0.87 -3.19 -1.46
C THR A 154 -0.17 -2.77 -2.50
N GLY A 155 -1.11 -1.90 -2.11
CA GLY A 155 -2.15 -1.39 -2.97
C GLY A 155 -1.61 -0.56 -4.11
N SER A 156 -2.29 -0.64 -5.24
CA SER A 156 -1.83 -0.05 -6.49
C SER A 156 -2.99 0.49 -7.29
N GLU A 157 -2.73 1.53 -8.08
CA GLU A 157 -3.75 2.08 -8.98
C GLU A 157 -4.20 1.08 -10.04
N TYR A 158 -3.39 0.05 -10.32
CA TYR A 158 -3.77 -1.05 -11.21
C TYR A 158 -4.93 -1.89 -10.68
N ASP A 159 -5.21 -1.84 -9.38
CA ASP A 159 -6.32 -2.53 -8.75
C ASP A 159 -7.62 -1.69 -8.78
N ILE A 160 -7.57 -0.48 -9.36
CA ILE A 160 -8.68 0.48 -9.43
C ILE A 160 -9.21 0.51 -10.87
N TYR A 161 -10.49 0.22 -11.03
CA TYR A 161 -11.16 0.18 -12.32
C TYR A 161 -12.21 1.27 -12.43
N LEU A 162 -12.22 1.97 -13.55
CA LEU A 162 -13.15 3.04 -13.86
C LEU A 162 -14.20 2.55 -14.86
N THR A 163 -15.42 3.06 -14.77
CA THR A 163 -16.38 2.93 -15.88
C THR A 163 -15.98 3.88 -17.00
N LEU A 164 -16.11 3.44 -18.25
CA LEU A 164 -16.14 4.34 -19.39
C LEU A 164 -17.61 4.57 -19.76
N HIS A 165 -18.02 5.83 -19.84
CA HIS A 165 -19.33 6.17 -20.38
C HIS A 165 -19.27 6.06 -21.90
N SER A 166 -20.28 5.44 -22.49
CA SER A 166 -20.43 5.45 -23.94
C SER A 166 -20.68 6.89 -24.41
N SER A 167 -20.10 7.25 -25.56
CA SER A 167 -19.88 8.57 -26.20
C SER A 167 -20.94 9.70 -26.11
N THR A 168 -22.08 9.53 -25.46
CA THR A 168 -23.19 10.50 -25.38
C THR A 168 -23.19 11.38 -24.13
N THR A 169 -22.41 11.04 -23.09
CA THR A 169 -22.29 11.86 -21.87
C THR A 169 -20.88 12.44 -21.77
N SER A 170 -20.78 13.76 -21.63
CA SER A 170 -19.50 14.47 -21.47
C SER A 170 -18.86 14.27 -20.09
N GLU A 171 -19.43 13.41 -19.26
CA GLU A 171 -18.92 13.13 -17.93
C GLU A 171 -18.08 11.84 -17.95
N PRO A 172 -16.82 11.92 -17.54
CA PRO A 172 -15.95 10.76 -17.41
C PRO A 172 -16.49 9.84 -16.31
N GLY A 173 -16.34 8.53 -16.47
CA GLY A 173 -16.89 7.60 -15.50
C GLY A 173 -16.17 7.60 -14.16
N THR A 174 -16.82 6.97 -13.20
CA THR A 174 -16.40 6.91 -11.80
C THR A 174 -15.71 5.58 -11.50
N ILE A 175 -15.23 5.40 -10.26
CA ILE A 175 -14.66 4.14 -9.80
C ILE A 175 -15.75 3.07 -9.83
N ALA A 176 -15.58 2.09 -10.72
CA ALA A 176 -16.48 0.97 -10.92
C ALA A 176 -16.23 -0.12 -9.86
N ALA A 177 -14.96 -0.40 -9.59
CA ALA A 177 -14.53 -1.45 -8.70
C ALA A 177 -13.11 -1.17 -8.19
N ILE A 178 -12.84 -1.67 -6.98
CA ILE A 178 -11.49 -1.84 -6.47
C ILE A 178 -11.32 -3.34 -6.19
N LEU A 179 -10.29 -3.94 -6.77
CA LEU A 179 -9.94 -5.35 -6.61
C LEU A 179 -8.67 -5.47 -5.76
N PRO A 180 -8.75 -5.20 -4.45
CA PRO A 180 -7.55 -5.05 -3.64
C PRO A 180 -6.81 -6.39 -3.48
N ASN A 181 -5.51 -6.37 -3.74
CA ASN A 181 -4.63 -7.43 -3.29
C ASN A 181 -4.30 -7.22 -1.80
N ILE A 182 -4.99 -7.95 -0.93
CA ILE A 182 -4.84 -7.86 0.53
C ILE A 182 -3.78 -8.82 1.11
N ALA A 183 -2.98 -9.48 0.28
CA ALA A 183 -1.99 -10.47 0.75
C ALA A 183 -0.92 -9.87 1.68
N HIS A 184 -0.75 -8.55 1.66
CA HIS A 184 0.16 -7.82 2.55
C HIS A 184 -0.58 -6.74 3.34
N ALA A 185 -1.90 -6.88 3.55
CA ALA A 185 -2.62 -5.97 4.43
C ALA A 185 -2.06 -6.06 5.85
N ILE A 186 -1.99 -4.94 6.56
CA ILE A 186 -1.38 -4.82 7.90
C ILE A 186 -2.24 -3.90 8.76
N TRP A 187 -2.41 -4.24 10.04
CA TRP A 187 -2.84 -3.32 11.08
C TRP A 187 -1.66 -2.45 11.49
N GLY A 188 -1.67 -1.18 11.09
CA GLY A 188 -0.47 -0.34 11.19
C GLY A 188 -0.76 1.14 11.06
N ASP A 189 0.31 1.89 10.86
CA ASP A 189 0.27 3.32 10.58
C ASP A 189 -0.38 3.59 9.21
N PRO A 190 -1.48 4.37 9.11
CA PRO A 190 -2.05 4.84 7.85
C PRO A 190 -1.04 5.42 6.84
N LEU A 191 0.07 5.97 7.33
CA LEU A 191 1.14 6.53 6.53
C LEU A 191 1.94 5.44 5.77
N LEU A 192 1.76 4.15 6.07
CA LEU A 192 2.31 3.05 5.25
C LEU A 192 1.59 2.85 3.91
N GLU A 193 0.37 3.38 3.76
CA GLU A 193 -0.45 3.15 2.57
C GLU A 193 0.30 3.58 1.29
N ALA A 194 0.40 2.67 0.32
CA ALA A 194 1.17 2.89 -0.90
C ALA A 194 0.53 3.96 -1.79
N LEU A 195 -0.80 4.02 -1.85
CA LEU A 195 -1.52 5.06 -2.58
C LEU A 195 -1.25 6.47 -2.02
N MET A 196 -0.88 6.57 -0.75
CA MET A 196 -0.46 7.84 -0.14
C MET A 196 0.96 8.27 -0.52
N MET A 197 1.68 7.49 -1.32
CA MET A 197 2.93 7.91 -1.93
C MET A 197 2.70 8.61 -3.27
N GLY A 198 1.47 8.58 -3.81
CA GLY A 198 1.12 9.13 -5.12
C GLY A 198 1.32 8.12 -6.27
N PRO A 199 0.92 8.48 -7.49
CA PRO A 199 1.13 7.63 -8.66
C PRO A 199 2.63 7.45 -8.96
N GLU A 200 2.97 6.36 -9.65
CA GLU A 200 4.36 5.88 -9.82
C GLU A 200 5.29 6.94 -10.45
N ASP A 201 4.75 7.75 -11.37
CA ASP A 201 5.43 8.88 -12.02
C ASP A 201 5.75 10.02 -11.03
N ARG A 202 4.82 10.34 -10.14
CA ARG A 202 4.97 11.37 -9.10
C ARG A 202 5.87 10.90 -7.94
N MET A 203 5.76 9.63 -7.56
CA MET A 203 6.67 8.99 -6.61
C MET A 203 8.13 9.05 -7.07
N ALA A 204 8.40 8.77 -8.35
CA ALA A 204 9.75 8.86 -8.90
C ALA A 204 10.33 10.28 -8.72
N GLN A 205 9.48 11.30 -8.86
CA GLN A 205 9.82 12.71 -8.68
C GLN A 205 9.86 13.15 -7.20
N GLY A 206 9.48 12.28 -6.27
CA GLY A 206 9.42 12.59 -4.83
C GLY A 206 8.20 13.44 -4.45
N GLU A 207 7.19 13.50 -5.31
CA GLU A 207 5.92 14.15 -5.03
C GLU A 207 4.95 13.17 -4.36
N GLY A 208 4.19 13.66 -3.39
CA GLY A 208 3.14 12.90 -2.72
C GLY A 208 1.81 12.87 -3.48
N PRO A 209 0.72 12.47 -2.81
CA PRO A 209 -0.61 12.40 -3.41
C PRO A 209 -1.08 13.80 -3.85
N SER A 210 -2.10 13.86 -4.72
CA SER A 210 -2.65 15.15 -5.16
C SER A 210 -3.37 15.87 -4.02
N SER A 211 -3.55 17.19 -4.15
CA SER A 211 -4.31 17.97 -3.16
C SER A 211 -5.76 17.50 -3.06
N ALA A 212 -6.38 17.13 -4.18
CA ALA A 212 -7.73 16.57 -4.21
C ALA A 212 -7.80 15.25 -3.43
N PHE A 213 -6.83 14.36 -3.61
CA PHE A 213 -6.74 13.14 -2.82
C PHE A 213 -6.64 13.44 -1.32
N MET A 214 -5.80 14.40 -0.93
CA MET A 214 -5.63 14.77 0.47
C MET A 214 -6.88 15.41 1.09
N GLU A 215 -7.59 16.22 0.32
CA GLU A 215 -8.90 16.78 0.70
C GLU A 215 -9.91 15.66 0.93
N GLY A 216 -10.01 14.73 -0.01
CA GLY A 216 -10.89 13.57 0.11
C GLY A 216 -10.55 12.72 1.32
N TYR A 217 -9.27 12.47 1.56
CA TYR A 217 -8.83 11.69 2.73
C TYR A 217 -9.29 12.30 4.04
N LYS A 218 -9.16 13.62 4.18
CA LYS A 218 -9.65 14.35 5.34
C LYS A 218 -11.17 14.26 5.47
N ASP A 219 -11.90 14.45 4.37
CA ASP A 219 -13.37 14.37 4.34
C ASP A 219 -13.89 12.96 4.66
N GLY A 220 -13.11 11.93 4.31
CA GLY A 220 -13.37 10.54 4.67
C GLY A 220 -13.12 10.20 6.14
N GLY A 221 -12.67 11.15 6.97
CA GLY A 221 -12.35 10.95 8.39
C GLY A 221 -10.88 10.64 8.67
N GLY A 222 -10.02 10.69 7.64
CA GLY A 222 -8.59 10.50 7.79
C GLY A 222 -7.92 11.61 8.59
N GLY A 223 -6.92 11.25 9.41
CA GLY A 223 -6.13 12.19 10.19
C GLY A 223 -5.21 13.10 9.34
N PRO A 224 -4.61 14.15 9.92
CA PRO A 224 -3.68 15.02 9.20
C PRO A 224 -2.40 14.26 8.82
N VAL A 225 -2.21 13.98 7.53
CA VAL A 225 -1.10 13.08 7.08
C VAL A 225 0.25 13.79 6.91
N LEU A 226 0.31 15.13 6.78
CA LEU A 226 1.53 15.78 6.28
C LEU A 226 1.74 17.21 6.80
N VAL A 227 2.27 17.37 8.02
CA VAL A 227 2.61 18.73 8.52
C VAL A 227 4.00 18.84 9.16
N PHE A 228 4.70 17.74 9.47
CA PHE A 228 5.96 17.80 10.21
C PHE A 228 7.12 17.07 9.53
N THR A 229 8.32 17.63 9.69
CA THR A 229 9.61 17.06 9.27
C THR A 229 9.75 15.59 9.66
N ARG A 230 9.28 15.23 10.86
CA ARG A 230 9.26 13.85 11.37
C ARG A 230 8.51 12.87 10.47
N GLN A 231 7.34 13.25 9.92
CA GLN A 231 6.57 12.36 9.04
C GLN A 231 7.26 12.14 7.68
N LYS A 232 8.07 13.10 7.22
CA LYS A 232 8.89 12.92 6.02
C LYS A 232 9.95 11.85 6.24
N THR A 233 10.62 11.88 7.38
CA THR A 233 11.61 10.84 7.75
C THR A 233 10.94 9.47 7.93
N LYS A 234 9.78 9.43 8.58
CA LYS A 234 8.98 8.20 8.70
C LYS A 234 8.58 7.62 7.33
N ARG A 235 8.19 8.48 6.37
CA ARG A 235 7.91 8.07 4.99
C ARG A 235 9.10 7.42 4.30
N ILE A 236 10.33 7.89 4.54
CA ILE A 236 11.53 7.27 3.97
C ILE A 236 11.64 5.81 4.43
N TRP A 237 11.45 5.55 5.73
CA TRP A 237 11.44 4.18 6.27
C TRP A 237 10.36 3.31 5.65
N TYR A 238 9.15 3.84 5.48
CA TYR A 238 8.05 3.13 4.84
C TYR A 238 8.29 2.86 3.36
N SER A 239 8.98 3.75 2.64
CA SER A 239 9.41 3.50 1.26
C SER A 239 10.48 2.40 1.17
N ILE A 240 11.43 2.35 2.12
CA ILE A 240 12.42 1.27 2.20
C ILE A 240 11.69 -0.06 2.45
N PHE A 241 10.79 -0.09 3.43
CA PHE A 241 10.01 -1.28 3.76
C PHE A 241 9.19 -1.78 2.57
N LEU A 242 8.48 -0.90 1.87
CA LEU A 242 7.70 -1.25 0.67
C LEU A 242 8.58 -1.79 -0.45
N ALA A 243 9.73 -1.16 -0.71
CA ALA A 243 10.66 -1.64 -1.72
C ALA A 243 11.20 -3.03 -1.38
N LEU A 244 11.56 -3.29 -0.13
CA LEU A 244 12.02 -4.61 0.33
C LEU A 244 10.92 -5.66 0.17
N VAL A 245 9.68 -5.38 0.58
CA VAL A 245 8.54 -6.31 0.42
C VAL A 245 8.24 -6.60 -1.05
N VAL A 246 8.35 -5.60 -1.93
CA VAL A 246 8.19 -5.81 -3.37
C VAL A 246 9.30 -6.72 -3.92
N LEU A 247 10.55 -6.55 -3.47
CA LEU A 247 11.64 -7.43 -3.88
C LEU A 247 11.43 -8.88 -3.41
N THR A 248 11.08 -9.09 -2.14
CA THR A 248 10.84 -10.45 -1.62
C THR A 248 9.65 -11.13 -2.28
N LYS A 249 8.57 -10.38 -2.58
CA LYS A 249 7.38 -10.91 -3.26
C LYS A 249 7.68 -11.42 -4.67
N TYR A 250 8.44 -10.66 -5.45
CA TYR A 250 8.74 -11.01 -6.85
C TYR A 250 10.01 -11.85 -7.00
N GLY A 251 10.76 -12.03 -5.92
CA GLY A 251 11.93 -12.91 -5.89
C GLY A 251 13.06 -12.51 -6.85
N PRO A 252 14.06 -13.39 -7.02
CA PRO A 252 15.17 -13.18 -7.94
C PRO A 252 14.71 -13.22 -9.40
N ASN A 253 15.53 -12.70 -10.32
CA ASN A 253 15.27 -12.76 -11.76
C ASN A 253 15.12 -14.22 -12.22
N ARG A 254 13.96 -14.58 -12.77
CA ARG A 254 13.73 -15.89 -13.41
C ARG A 254 13.55 -15.71 -14.92
N GLU A 255 14.09 -16.65 -15.68
CA GLU A 255 13.89 -16.68 -17.13
C GLU A 255 12.40 -16.85 -17.46
N GLY A 256 11.90 -16.08 -18.43
CA GLY A 256 10.51 -16.14 -18.88
C GLY A 256 9.51 -15.31 -18.05
N GLU A 257 9.97 -14.52 -17.08
CA GLU A 257 9.08 -13.63 -16.32
C GLU A 257 8.50 -12.49 -17.16
N GLY A 258 7.26 -12.12 -16.86
CA GLY A 258 6.57 -11.02 -17.54
C GLY A 258 7.28 -9.68 -17.36
N LEU A 259 7.25 -8.84 -18.40
CA LEU A 259 7.86 -7.51 -18.41
C LEU A 259 7.45 -6.65 -17.20
N TRP A 260 6.22 -6.80 -16.72
CA TRP A 260 5.69 -6.06 -15.58
C TRP A 260 6.37 -6.42 -14.25
N ILE A 261 6.74 -7.69 -14.04
CA ILE A 261 7.48 -8.15 -12.84
C ILE A 261 8.86 -7.52 -12.83
N THR A 262 9.53 -7.53 -13.99
CA THR A 262 10.85 -6.91 -14.16
C THR A 262 10.81 -5.41 -13.87
N LYS A 263 9.79 -4.69 -14.36
CA LYS A 263 9.58 -3.27 -14.05
C LYS A 263 9.39 -3.03 -12.55
N LYS A 264 8.58 -3.85 -11.86
CA LYS A 264 8.35 -3.71 -10.41
C LYS A 264 9.62 -3.93 -9.59
N ARG A 265 10.46 -4.92 -9.95
CA ARG A 265 11.77 -5.09 -9.31
C ARG A 265 12.70 -3.92 -9.56
N GLN A 266 12.77 -3.42 -10.80
CA GLN A 266 13.60 -2.27 -11.13
C GLN A 266 13.18 -1.04 -10.33
N TRP A 267 11.88 -0.77 -10.25
CA TRP A 267 11.31 0.28 -9.40
C TRP A 267 11.73 0.10 -7.95
N ALA A 268 11.59 -1.10 -7.39
CA ALA A 268 11.90 -1.35 -5.99
C ALA A 268 13.40 -1.11 -5.68
N ARG A 269 14.30 -1.57 -6.56
CA ARG A 269 15.74 -1.29 -6.42
C ARG A 269 16.05 0.20 -6.46
N ALA A 270 15.42 0.94 -7.39
CA ALA A 270 15.62 2.39 -7.51
C ALA A 270 15.05 3.15 -6.30
N ALA A 271 13.85 2.80 -5.85
CA ALA A 271 13.20 3.38 -4.68
C ALA A 271 14.03 3.15 -3.42
N LEU A 272 14.53 1.92 -3.24
CA LEU A 272 15.39 1.54 -2.13
C LEU A 272 16.69 2.33 -2.11
N GLY A 273 17.40 2.43 -3.25
CA GLY A 273 18.63 3.21 -3.36
C GLY A 273 18.41 4.70 -3.05
N LYS A 274 17.34 5.30 -3.58
CA LYS A 274 16.97 6.71 -3.30
C LYS A 274 16.66 6.93 -1.82
N ALA A 275 15.88 6.04 -1.21
CA ALA A 275 15.48 6.16 0.18
C ALA A 275 16.65 5.97 1.15
N VAL A 276 17.53 4.99 0.90
CA VAL A 276 18.75 4.78 1.70
C VAL A 276 19.71 5.97 1.61
N LEU A 277 19.85 6.59 0.42
CA LEU A 277 20.60 7.83 0.29
C LEU A 277 19.96 8.96 1.10
N ALA A 278 18.63 9.10 1.04
CA ALA A 278 17.91 10.14 1.78
C ALA A 278 18.00 9.98 3.30
N LEU A 279 18.19 8.77 3.84
CA LEU A 279 18.40 8.55 5.27
C LEU A 279 19.64 9.26 5.82
N LYS A 280 20.69 9.44 5.02
CA LYS A 280 21.94 10.08 5.46
C LYS A 280 21.74 11.50 5.94
N ASP A 281 20.83 12.21 5.25
CA ASP A 281 20.52 13.62 5.48
C ASP A 281 19.15 13.81 6.13
N ALA A 282 18.49 12.71 6.54
CA ALA A 282 17.15 12.77 7.08
C ALA A 282 17.15 13.59 8.37
N PRO A 283 16.38 14.69 8.44
CA PRO A 283 16.24 15.45 9.68
C PRO A 283 15.52 14.56 10.70
N CYS A 284 15.88 14.72 11.98
CA CYS A 284 15.43 13.90 13.11
C CYS A 284 16.31 12.67 13.43
N TYR A 285 17.62 12.89 13.51
CA TYR A 285 18.44 12.29 14.56
C TYR A 285 18.88 13.39 15.53
#